data_AF-A0ABD1FTT6-F1
#
_entry.id   AF-A0ABD1FTT6-F1
#
_cell.length_a   1.000
_cell.length_b   1.000
_cell.length_c   1.000
_cell.angle_alpha   90.00
_cell.angle_beta   90.00
_cell.angle_gamma   90.00
#
_symmetry.space_group_name_H-M   'P 1'
#
loop_
_entity.id
_entity.type
_entity.pdbx_description
1 polymer ?
#
loop_
_entity_poly.entity_id
_entity_poly.type
_entity_poly.pdbx_seq_one_letter_code
_entity_poly.pdbx_strand_id
1 'polypeptide(L)'
;MTHEPSEHNNIVEKCTLKLVDEYKHMLTQATEPLPTFLGFIIYGHMIDNVVLIITGTLHERDVQELLEKCHPLGMFDRTWMT
;
A
#
# COMPACT_ATOMS: atom_id res chain seq x y z
N MET A 1 21.01 -20.06 -6.74
CA MET A 1 21.45 -19.24 -5.59
C MET A 1 20.23 -18.50 -5.12
N THR A 2 19.51 -19.07 -4.15
CA THR A 2 18.35 -18.43 -3.51
C THR A 2 18.88 -17.27 -2.70
N HIS A 3 18.67 -16.03 -3.17
CA HIS A 3 19.01 -14.85 -2.40
C HIS A 3 18.06 -14.83 -1.19
N GLU A 4 18.54 -15.24 -0.02
CA GLU A 4 17.82 -14.96 1.22
C GLU A 4 17.60 -13.44 1.31
N PRO A 5 16.39 -12.99 1.65
CA PRO A 5 16.15 -11.56 1.83
C PRO A 5 17.06 -11.10 2.97
N SER A 6 17.84 -10.04 2.71
CA SER A 6 18.70 -9.44 3.73
C SER A 6 17.86 -9.10 4.97
N GLU A 7 18.38 -9.38 6.17
CA GLU A 7 17.65 -9.16 7.43
C GLU A 7 17.09 -7.72 7.55
N HIS A 8 17.78 -6.74 6.96
CA HIS A 8 17.35 -5.35 6.88
C HIS A 8 16.04 -5.14 6.10
N ASN A 9 15.83 -5.85 4.99
CA ASN A 9 14.60 -5.77 4.21
C ASN A 9 13.40 -6.28 5.04
N ASN A 10 13.63 -7.27 5.90
CA ASN A 10 12.60 -7.84 6.77
C ASN A 10 12.07 -6.83 7.82
N ILE A 11 12.95 -5.99 8.36
CA ILE A 11 12.56 -4.98 9.36
C ILE A 11 11.69 -3.90 8.71
N VAL A 12 12.11 -3.37 7.56
CA VAL A 12 11.37 -2.31 6.85
C VAL A 12 9.98 -2.79 6.45
N GLU A 13 9.87 -4.00 5.90
CA GLU A 13 8.60 -4.61 5.54
C GLU A 13 7.68 -4.76 6.76
N LYS A 14 8.18 -5.32 7.87
CA LYS A 14 7.41 -5.47 9.11
C LYS A 14 6.97 -4.13 9.70
N CYS A 15 7.84 -3.13 9.71
CA CYS A 15 7.49 -1.78 10.17
C CYS A 15 6.41 -1.15 9.29
N THR A 16 6.50 -1.34 7.97
CA THR A 16 5.50 -0.86 7.01
C THR A 16 4.15 -1.52 7.25
N LEU A 17 4.14 -2.85 7.43
CA LEU A 17 2.90 -3.60 7.74
C LEU A 17 2.28 -3.15 9.07
N LYS A 18 3.09 -2.94 10.11
CA LYS A 18 2.59 -2.40 11.39
C LYS A 18 2.00 -0.99 11.20
N LEU A 19 2.67 -0.11 10.46
CA LEU A 19 2.16 1.23 10.19
C LEU A 19 0.81 1.18 9.47
N VAL A 20 0.68 0.30 8.48
CA VAL A 20 -0.57 0.10 7.74
C VAL A 20 -1.68 -0.37 8.67
N ASP A 21 -1.40 -1.34 9.53
CA ASP A 21 -2.37 -1.88 10.48
C ASP A 21 -2.88 -0.82 11.47
N GLU A 22 -1.95 -0.06 12.08
CA GLU A 22 -2.30 1.03 13.00
C GLU A 22 -3.09 2.15 12.31
N TYR A 23 -2.75 2.46 11.05
CA TYR A 23 -3.47 3.46 10.26
C TYR A 23 -4.92 3.02 9.98
N LYS A 24 -5.10 1.75 9.60
CA LYS A 24 -6.42 1.15 9.40
C LYS A 24 -7.22 1.13 10.69
N HIS A 25 -6.58 0.77 11.81
CA HIS A 25 -7.22 0.81 13.13
C HIS A 25 -7.72 2.23 13.46
N MET A 26 -6.90 3.25 13.26
CA MET A 26 -7.29 4.65 13.47
C MET A 26 -8.47 5.05 12.59
N LEU A 27 -8.47 4.67 11.30
CA LEU A 27 -9.59 4.94 10.39
C LEU A 27 -10.91 4.34 10.89
N THR A 28 -10.91 3.10 11.40
CA THR A 28 -12.15 2.46 11.90
C THR A 28 -12.76 3.15 13.11
N GLN A 29 -11.96 3.91 13.87
CA GLN A 29 -12.42 4.66 15.04
C GLN A 29 -12.67 6.14 14.72
N ALA A 30 -12.32 6.58 13.51
CA ALA A 30 -12.46 7.97 13.10
C ALA A 30 -13.92 8.29 12.78
N THR A 31 -14.35 9.49 13.19
CA THR A 31 -15.65 10.05 12.83
C THR A 31 -15.44 11.31 12.00
N GLU A 32 -16.42 11.68 11.18
CA GLU A 32 -16.32 12.85 10.31
C GLU A 32 -15.92 14.11 11.11
N PRO A 33 -14.95 14.92 10.61
CA PRO A 33 -14.40 14.92 9.24
C PRO A 33 -13.09 14.13 9.04
N LEU A 34 -12.60 13.45 10.09
CA LEU A 34 -11.28 12.84 10.12
C LEU A 34 -11.06 11.70 9.09
N PRO A 35 -11.97 10.74 8.87
CA PRO A 35 -11.75 9.67 7.90
C PRO A 35 -11.62 10.22 6.47
N THR A 36 -12.39 11.26 6.13
CA THR A 36 -12.24 11.99 4.86
C THR A 36 -10.85 12.58 4.70
N PHE A 37 -10.33 13.26 5.74
CA PHE A 37 -8.98 13.82 5.71
C PHE A 37 -7.90 12.74 5.54
N LEU A 38 -8.02 11.64 6.28
CA LEU A 38 -7.13 10.50 6.18
C LEU A 38 -7.18 9.86 4.79
N GLY A 39 -8.37 9.75 4.19
CA GLY A 39 -8.54 9.30 2.81
C GLY A 39 -7.70 10.10 1.79
N PHE A 40 -7.59 11.42 1.96
CA PHE A 40 -6.73 12.24 1.09
C PHE A 40 -5.24 11.88 1.18
N ILE A 41 -4.77 11.42 2.34
CA ILE A 41 -3.37 11.00 2.51
C ILE A 41 -3.10 9.72 1.73
N ILE A 42 -4.06 8.78 1.72
CA ILE A 42 -3.93 7.50 1.01
C ILE A 42 -3.88 7.69 -0.52
N TYR A 43 -4.54 8.72 -1.06
CA TYR A 43 -4.56 8.96 -2.50
C TYR A 43 -3.18 9.10 -3.14
N GLY A 44 -2.18 9.63 -2.42
CA GLY A 44 -0.79 9.65 -2.90
C GLY A 44 -0.27 8.25 -3.22
N HIS A 45 -0.43 7.31 -2.28
CA HIS A 45 -0.03 5.92 -2.46
C HIS A 45 -0.83 5.20 -3.56
N MET A 46 -2.12 5.53 -3.71
CA MET A 46 -2.94 4.96 -4.78
C MET A 46 -2.44 5.41 -6.16
N ILE A 47 -2.13 6.70 -6.33
CA ILE A 47 -1.61 7.25 -7.59
C ILE A 47 -0.28 6.57 -7.94
N ASP A 48 0.65 6.46 -6.97
CA ASP A 48 1.94 5.81 -7.18
C ASP A 48 1.77 4.33 -7.61
N ASN A 49 0.85 3.61 -6.96
CA ASN A 49 0.53 2.22 -7.33
C ASN A 49 -0.06 2.11 -8.75
N VAL A 50 -0.95 3.03 -9.15
CA VAL A 50 -1.49 3.07 -10.52
C VAL A 50 -0.37 3.30 -11.53
N VAL A 51 0.50 4.29 -11.27
CA VAL A 51 1.64 4.60 -12.14
C VAL A 51 2.57 3.39 -12.26
N LEU A 52 2.87 2.70 -11.16
CA LEU A 52 3.67 1.48 -11.14
C LEU A 52 3.08 0.38 -12.02
N ILE A 53 1.76 0.13 -11.90
CA ILE A 53 1.08 -0.91 -12.68
C ILE A 53 1.05 -0.54 -14.16
N ILE A 54 0.69 0.70 -14.51
CA ILE A 54 0.64 1.15 -15.91
C ILE A 54 2.02 1.07 -16.55
N THR A 55 3.05 1.60 -15.88
CA THR A 55 4.41 1.56 -16.41
C THR A 55 4.95 0.13 -16.47
N GLY A 56 4.68 -0.72 -15.48
CA GLY A 56 5.11 -2.13 -15.48
C GLY A 56 4.46 -2.96 -16.59
N THR A 57 3.14 -2.79 -16.80
CA THR A 57 2.40 -3.49 -17.86
C THR A 57 2.81 -3.04 -19.27
N LEU A 58 3.14 -1.75 -19.45
CA LEU A 58 3.72 -1.25 -20.71
C LEU A 58 5.07 -1.91 -21.06
N HIS A 59 5.82 -2.35 -20.05
CA HIS A 59 7.06 -3.11 -20.23
C HIS A 59 6.83 -4.63 -20.17
N GLU A 60 5.59 -5.09 -20.36
CA GLU A 60 5.21 -6.51 -20.42
C GLU A 60 5.57 -7.30 -19.14
N ARG A 61 5.63 -6.63 -17.98
CA ARG A 61 5.81 -7.33 -16.70
C ARG A 61 4.52 -8.00 -16.25
N ASP A 62 4.68 -9.11 -15.53
CA ASP A 62 3.56 -9.80 -14.93
C ASP A 62 2.87 -8.94 -13.85
N VAL A 63 1.55 -8.90 -13.90
CA VAL A 63 0.74 -8.06 -13.00
C VAL A 63 0.85 -8.53 -11.55
N GLN A 64 0.99 -9.83 -11.28
CA GLN A 64 1.12 -10.34 -9.92
C GLN A 64 2.45 -9.89 -9.30
N GLU A 65 3.54 -9.94 -10.07
CA GLU A 65 4.84 -9.40 -9.62
C GLU A 65 4.77 -7.89 -9.32
N LEU A 66 3.99 -7.13 -10.09
CA LEU A 66 3.79 -5.70 -9.85
C LEU A 66 2.95 -5.45 -8.60
N LEU A 67 1.94 -6.28 -8.33
CA LEU A 67 1.10 -6.18 -7.13
C LEU A 67 1.89 -6.43 -5.84
N GLU A 68 2.86 -7.35 -5.85
CA GLU A 68 3.76 -7.58 -4.71
C GLU A 68 4.65 -6.35 -4.39
N LYS A 69 4.82 -5.44 -5.36
CA LYS A 69 5.61 -4.21 -5.21
C LYS A 69 4.77 -2.98 -4.88
N CYS A 70 3.44 -3.09 -4.93
CA CYS A 70 2.55 -2.00 -4.58
C CYS A 70 2.62 -1.68 -3.08
N HIS A 71 2.50 -0.40 -2.75
CA HIS A 71 2.45 0.02 -1.35
C HIS A 71 1.11 -0.39 -0.73
N PRO A 72 1.11 -1.07 0.44
CA PRO A 72 -0.10 -1.66 1.04
C PRO A 72 -1.18 -0.65 1.43
N LEU A 73 -0.83 0.61 1.73
CA LEU A 73 -1.83 1.68 1.96
C LEU A 73 -2.58 2.08 0.69
N GLY A 74 -1.92 2.02 -0.47
CA GLY A 74 -2.50 2.43 -1.75
C GLY A 74 -3.28 1.32 -2.44
N MET A 75 -3.56 0.21 -1.75
CA MET A 75 -4.32 -0.91 -2.30
C MET A 75 -5.80 -0.55 -2.34
N PHE A 76 -6.45 -0.92 -3.45
CA PHE A 76 -7.86 -0.63 -3.73
C PHE A 76 -8.80 -1.53 -2.91
N ASP A 77 -8.74 -1.43 -1.59
CA ASP A 77 -9.74 -2.07 -0.75
C ASP A 77 -10.97 -1.16 -0.65
N ARG A 78 -12.15 -1.68 -0.99
CA ARG A 78 -13.42 -0.93 -0.98
C ARG A 78 -13.85 -0.49 0.43
N THR A 79 -13.27 -1.12 1.44
CA THR A 79 -13.63 -1.01 2.86
C THR A 79 -13.32 0.33 3.49
N TRP A 80 -12.54 1.21 2.85
CA TRP A 80 -12.23 2.54 3.40
C TRP A 80 -13.27 3.62 3.05
N MET A 81 -14.21 3.32 2.15
CA MET A 81 -15.15 4.30 1.57
C MET A 81 -16.61 4.12 2.03
N THR A 82 -16.89 3.20 2.95
CA THR A 82 -18.23 2.95 3.54
C THR A 82 -18.16 2.99 5.05
#